data_AF-A0A7S0C3T7-F1
#
_entry.id   AF-A0A7S0C3T7-F1
#
_cell.length_a   1.000
_cell.length_b   1.000
_cell.length_c   1.000
_cell.angle_alpha   90.00
_cell.angle_beta   90.00
_cell.angle_gamma   90.00
#
_symmetry.space_group_name_H-M   'P 1'
#
loop_
_entity.id
_entity.type
_entity.pdbx_description
1 polymer ?
#
loop_
_entity_poly.entity_id
_entity_poly.type
_entity_poly.pdbx_seq_one_letter_code
_entity_poly.pdbx_strand_id
1 'polypeptide(L)'
;QFSLTMMRIFILASILAPSIAFTTHSHARLNKISVSSLLKSYIDSLETSDPSVDTSSAEEVPVKSGNIDFTPKEVRTPVDSTTPLKTNLLLLSAGSDRGQNLPTSQKLKALELINELEELNPNPNPLSESSSSSSLGTWELVYSSTQLFRSSPFFMAGRAVCSTEDEAQQYDWFCDMHRGALAISTIGKVRQIISATRMTSEFEVKVGSVPFLSDFTPFAYSGGWPVTIEGSIVSSADITPCLDGTAWEIFMDTVEIKGSNIPGLRQILDAGVKLGSRDLGSFLETNVDSYTNPKPIFRTTYLDDQIRISRDQDNKVFVYGKISDETDVSDYSGIMADLGVAKLLEGFNDAVIKYYI
;
A
#
# COMPACT_ATOMS: atom_id res chain seq x y z
N GLN A 1 29.19 1.98 9.71
CA GLN A 1 28.91 0.60 10.17
C GLN A 1 27.58 0.47 10.90
N PHE A 2 27.16 1.43 11.74
CA PHE A 2 25.88 1.38 12.48
C PHE A 2 24.62 1.52 11.60
N SER A 3 24.65 2.40 10.60
CA SER A 3 23.57 2.57 9.60
C SER A 3 23.33 1.32 8.74
N LEU A 4 24.42 0.61 8.37
CA LEU A 4 24.34 -0.66 7.66
C LEU A 4 23.62 -1.76 8.48
N THR A 5 23.70 -1.70 9.81
CA THR A 5 23.00 -2.61 10.72
C THR A 5 21.52 -2.29 10.81
N MET A 6 21.14 -1.00 10.82
CA MET A 6 19.74 -0.59 10.75
C MET A 6 19.09 -0.97 9.42
N MET A 7 19.77 -0.72 8.31
CA MET A 7 19.30 -1.15 7.00
C MET A 7 19.15 -2.67 6.97
N ARG A 8 20.06 -3.44 7.58
CA ARG A 8 19.91 -4.90 7.72
C ARG A 8 18.73 -5.31 8.59
N ILE A 9 18.40 -4.61 9.66
CA ILE A 9 17.21 -4.89 10.50
C ILE A 9 15.93 -4.56 9.74
N PHE A 10 15.89 -3.43 9.03
CA PHE A 10 14.77 -3.02 8.19
C PHE A 10 14.55 -3.99 7.02
N ILE A 11 15.63 -4.43 6.39
CA ILE A 11 15.67 -5.45 5.33
C ILE A 11 15.28 -6.83 5.88
N LEU A 12 15.76 -7.23 7.06
CA LEU A 12 15.38 -8.51 7.69
C LEU A 12 13.89 -8.52 8.05
N ALA A 13 13.34 -7.43 8.56
CA ALA A 13 11.91 -7.32 8.88
C ALA A 13 11.03 -7.39 7.62
N SER A 14 11.48 -6.79 6.50
CA SER A 14 10.74 -6.81 5.22
C SER A 14 10.95 -8.08 4.39
N ILE A 15 12.09 -8.78 4.53
CA ILE A 15 12.35 -10.09 3.91
C ILE A 15 11.69 -11.23 4.69
N LEU A 16 11.61 -11.18 6.02
CA LEU A 16 11.07 -12.27 6.83
C LEU A 16 9.55 -12.44 6.69
N ALA A 17 8.81 -11.38 6.32
CA ALA A 17 7.35 -11.49 6.17
C ALA A 17 6.92 -12.41 4.99
N PRO A 18 7.62 -12.43 3.83
CA PRO A 18 7.40 -13.45 2.80
C PRO A 18 8.34 -14.67 2.85
N SER A 19 9.53 -14.58 3.48
CA SER A 19 10.53 -15.66 3.41
C SER A 19 10.32 -16.82 4.39
N ILE A 20 9.40 -16.70 5.36
CA ILE A 20 9.04 -17.81 6.26
C ILE A 20 8.40 -18.98 5.47
N ALA A 21 7.96 -18.76 4.23
CA ALA A 21 7.38 -19.82 3.40
C ALA A 21 8.38 -20.67 2.59
N PHE A 22 9.70 -20.36 2.55
CA PHE A 22 10.58 -21.01 1.55
C PHE A 22 11.97 -21.52 2.00
N THR A 23 12.26 -21.64 3.30
CA THR A 23 13.54 -22.25 3.73
C THR A 23 13.37 -23.40 4.71
N THR A 24 13.23 -24.60 4.17
CA THR A 24 13.66 -25.82 4.86
C THR A 24 15.09 -26.20 4.45
N HIS A 25 15.95 -26.32 5.45
CA HIS A 25 17.28 -26.93 5.49
C HIS A 25 18.49 -26.21 4.87
N SER A 26 19.26 -25.50 5.72
CA SER A 26 20.65 -25.91 6.01
C SER A 26 21.13 -25.33 7.35
N HIS A 27 21.83 -26.13 8.14
CA HIS A 27 22.36 -25.77 9.45
C HIS A 27 23.68 -24.99 9.34
N ALA A 28 23.78 -23.85 10.01
CA ALA A 28 25.05 -23.38 10.59
C ALA A 28 24.79 -22.48 11.81
N ARG A 29 25.44 -22.84 12.93
CA ARG A 29 25.38 -22.15 14.23
C ARG A 29 26.16 -20.85 14.21
N LEU A 30 25.53 -19.74 14.60
CA LEU A 30 26.19 -18.54 15.14
C LEU A 30 25.40 -18.02 16.36
N ASN A 31 26.14 -17.49 17.33
CA ASN A 31 25.73 -17.25 18.72
C ASN A 31 24.47 -16.38 18.87
N LYS A 32 23.50 -16.90 19.63
CA LYS A 32 22.20 -16.29 19.92
C LYS A 32 22.27 -15.38 21.15
N ILE A 33 22.17 -14.07 20.95
CA ILE A 33 21.31 -13.28 21.84
C ILE A 33 19.91 -13.48 21.26
N SER A 34 19.09 -14.27 21.96
CA SER A 34 17.86 -14.81 21.38
C SER A 34 16.77 -13.74 21.37
N VAL A 35 16.57 -13.10 20.22
CA VAL A 35 15.42 -12.21 19.90
C VAL A 35 14.08 -12.85 20.30
N SER A 36 14.02 -14.18 20.41
CA SER A 36 12.88 -14.93 20.94
C SER A 36 12.51 -14.58 22.39
N SER A 37 13.45 -14.11 23.23
CA SER A 37 13.14 -13.74 24.62
C SER A 37 12.46 -12.37 24.72
N LEU A 38 12.81 -11.44 23.82
CA LEU A 38 12.18 -10.12 23.73
C LEU A 38 10.77 -10.21 23.13
N LEU A 39 10.60 -11.02 22.09
CA LEU A 39 9.28 -11.28 21.48
C LEU A 39 8.32 -11.99 22.45
N LYS A 40 8.82 -12.93 23.25
CA LYS A 40 7.99 -13.68 24.21
C LYS A 40 7.49 -12.81 25.36
N SER A 41 8.33 -11.90 25.87
CA SER A 41 7.94 -10.93 26.90
C SER A 41 6.86 -9.95 26.44
N TYR A 42 6.79 -9.65 25.15
CA TYR A 42 5.82 -8.72 24.58
C TYR A 42 4.46 -9.40 24.34
N ILE A 43 4.46 -10.64 23.87
CA ILE A 43 3.24 -11.43 23.64
C ILE A 43 2.48 -11.70 24.96
N ASP A 44 3.20 -12.01 26.05
CA ASP A 44 2.59 -12.28 27.36
C ASP A 44 1.87 -11.05 27.98
N SER A 45 2.09 -9.84 27.46
CA SER A 45 1.43 -8.61 27.95
C SER A 45 0.10 -8.25 27.26
N LEU A 46 -0.29 -8.97 26.20
CA LEU A 46 -1.45 -8.60 25.35
C LEU A 46 -2.75 -9.36 25.70
N GLU A 47 -2.74 -10.33 26.62
CA GLU A 47 -3.88 -11.24 26.87
C GLU A 47 -4.93 -10.77 27.90
N THR A 48 -5.14 -9.46 28.11
CA THR A 48 -6.23 -9.00 29.01
C THR A 48 -7.04 -7.84 28.45
N SER A 49 -8.08 -8.15 27.66
CA SER A 49 -9.36 -7.42 27.68
C SER A 49 -10.38 -8.01 26.68
N ASP A 50 -11.55 -8.34 27.21
CA ASP A 50 -12.75 -8.78 26.49
C ASP A 50 -13.67 -7.56 26.21
N PRO A 51 -14.37 -7.48 25.06
CA PRO A 51 -15.48 -6.54 24.89
C PRO A 51 -16.82 -7.24 24.60
N SER A 52 -17.87 -6.75 25.27
CA SER A 52 -19.27 -7.13 25.07
C SER A 52 -19.97 -6.33 23.97
N VAL A 53 -20.86 -7.01 23.23
CA VAL A 53 -21.68 -6.56 22.10
C VAL A 53 -23.01 -5.95 22.57
N ASP A 54 -23.57 -4.98 21.82
CA ASP A 54 -25.04 -4.83 21.71
C ASP A 54 -25.49 -4.19 20.38
N THR A 55 -26.70 -4.59 19.96
CA THR A 55 -27.30 -4.52 18.60
C THR A 55 -28.47 -3.51 18.43
N SER A 56 -28.90 -3.33 17.16
CA SER A 56 -30.21 -2.82 16.64
C SER A 56 -30.20 -1.37 16.11
N SER A 57 -30.97 -0.93 15.11
CA SER A 57 -31.89 -1.51 14.11
C SER A 57 -32.23 -0.41 13.07
N ALA A 58 -32.71 -0.81 11.88
CA ALA A 58 -33.03 0.02 10.72
C ALA A 58 -34.37 0.79 10.80
N GLU A 59 -34.49 1.88 10.03
CA GLU A 59 -35.79 2.42 9.56
C GLU A 59 -35.65 3.15 8.21
N GLU A 60 -36.56 2.84 7.27
CA GLU A 60 -36.71 3.39 5.90
C GLU A 60 -37.68 4.59 5.87
N VAL A 61 -37.47 5.59 4.99
CA VAL A 61 -38.49 6.59 4.58
C VAL A 61 -38.25 7.06 3.12
N PRO A 62 -39.30 7.39 2.31
CA PRO A 62 -39.35 7.10 0.87
C PRO A 62 -39.13 8.28 -0.09
N VAL A 63 -38.99 7.90 -1.36
CA VAL A 63 -38.77 8.70 -2.58
C VAL A 63 -40.03 9.49 -3.02
N LYS A 64 -39.86 10.76 -3.41
CA LYS A 64 -40.85 11.53 -4.20
C LYS A 64 -40.26 11.96 -5.55
N SER A 65 -40.96 11.56 -6.60
CA SER A 65 -40.73 11.89 -8.01
C SER A 65 -41.28 13.28 -8.36
N GLY A 66 -40.50 14.08 -9.08
CA GLY A 66 -40.91 15.36 -9.67
C GLY A 66 -40.28 15.53 -11.05
N ASN A 67 -41.12 15.64 -12.08
CA ASN A 67 -40.75 15.86 -13.48
C ASN A 67 -39.99 17.18 -13.68
N ILE A 68 -38.87 17.13 -14.41
CA ILE A 68 -38.14 18.33 -14.86
C ILE A 68 -38.09 18.32 -16.40
N ASP A 69 -38.56 19.44 -16.95
CA ASP A 69 -38.67 19.82 -18.35
C ASP A 69 -37.29 19.95 -19.01
N PHE A 70 -37.05 19.21 -20.10
CA PHE A 70 -35.80 19.19 -20.85
C PHE A 70 -35.88 20.10 -22.08
N THR A 71 -35.46 21.36 -21.92
CA THR A 71 -35.00 22.18 -23.05
C THR A 71 -33.49 22.37 -22.96
N PRO A 72 -32.68 21.88 -23.91
CA PRO A 72 -31.23 22.04 -23.84
C PRO A 72 -30.83 23.49 -24.14
N LYS A 73 -30.45 24.23 -23.09
CA LYS A 73 -29.59 25.40 -23.26
C LYS A 73 -28.16 24.90 -23.44
N GLU A 74 -27.59 25.10 -24.61
CA GLU A 74 -26.13 24.98 -24.82
C GLU A 74 -25.42 25.98 -23.88
N VAL A 75 -24.99 25.49 -22.72
CA VAL A 75 -24.01 26.15 -21.88
C VAL A 75 -22.65 25.71 -22.39
N ARG A 76 -21.98 26.56 -23.15
CA ARG A 76 -20.56 26.35 -23.48
C ARG A 76 -19.75 26.57 -22.21
N THR A 77 -19.39 25.49 -21.54
CA THR A 77 -18.43 25.51 -20.42
C THR A 77 -17.05 25.96 -20.95
N PRO A 78 -16.29 26.74 -20.17
CA PRO A 78 -14.88 27.00 -20.46
C PRO A 78 -14.15 25.66 -20.60
N VAL A 79 -13.37 25.48 -21.67
CA VAL A 79 -12.52 24.30 -21.82
C VAL A 79 -11.48 24.34 -20.71
N ASP A 80 -11.59 23.45 -19.73
CA ASP A 80 -10.60 23.26 -18.68
C ASP A 80 -9.27 22.85 -19.32
N SER A 81 -8.28 23.73 -19.24
CA SER A 81 -6.94 23.52 -19.82
C SER A 81 -6.19 22.34 -19.20
N THR A 82 -6.62 21.86 -18.02
CA THR A 82 -6.01 20.71 -17.35
C THR A 82 -6.56 19.37 -17.85
N THR A 83 -7.78 19.33 -18.38
CA THR A 83 -8.43 18.09 -18.83
C THR A 83 -7.61 17.31 -19.88
N PRO A 84 -7.05 17.94 -20.94
CA PRO A 84 -6.18 17.24 -21.89
C PRO A 84 -4.91 16.67 -21.25
N LEU A 85 -4.31 17.39 -20.29
CA LEU A 85 -3.10 16.96 -19.59
C LEU A 85 -3.38 15.73 -18.72
N LYS A 86 -4.46 15.77 -17.92
CA LYS A 86 -4.91 14.63 -17.10
C LYS A 86 -5.22 13.41 -17.96
N THR A 87 -5.92 13.60 -19.08
CA THR A 87 -6.27 12.52 -19.99
C THR A 87 -5.02 11.85 -20.57
N ASN A 88 -4.06 12.64 -21.04
CA ASN A 88 -2.81 12.13 -21.58
C ASN A 88 -1.99 11.37 -20.53
N LEU A 89 -1.92 11.90 -19.30
CA LEU A 89 -1.23 11.24 -18.19
C LEU A 89 -1.91 9.91 -17.83
N LEU A 90 -3.24 9.88 -17.72
CA LEU A 90 -4.01 8.67 -17.43
C LEU A 90 -3.89 7.61 -18.53
N LEU A 91 -3.88 8.01 -19.81
CA LEU A 91 -3.66 7.10 -20.93
C LEU A 91 -2.26 6.46 -20.88
N LEU A 92 -1.23 7.28 -20.63
CA LEU A 92 0.15 6.82 -20.48
C LEU A 92 0.28 5.87 -19.28
N SER A 93 -0.36 6.19 -18.16
CA SER A 93 -0.43 5.35 -16.96
C SER A 93 -1.11 4.01 -17.21
N ALA A 94 -2.29 4.02 -17.82
CA ALA A 94 -3.06 2.81 -18.10
C ALA A 94 -2.32 1.86 -19.06
N GLY A 95 -1.66 2.40 -20.09
CA GLY A 95 -0.89 1.62 -21.05
C GLY A 95 0.44 1.06 -20.54
N SER A 96 0.86 1.42 -19.32
CA SER A 96 2.21 1.10 -18.81
C SER A 96 2.25 0.45 -17.44
N ASP A 97 1.11 -0.02 -16.93
CA ASP A 97 0.96 -0.52 -15.55
C ASP A 97 1.45 0.52 -14.52
N ARG A 98 0.83 1.72 -14.59
CA ARG A 98 1.07 2.85 -13.68
C ARG A 98 2.50 3.37 -13.71
N GLY A 99 3.13 3.31 -14.89
CA GLY A 99 4.49 3.81 -15.10
C GLY A 99 5.60 2.77 -14.95
N GLN A 100 5.31 1.56 -14.46
CA GLN A 100 6.32 0.52 -14.24
C GLN A 100 7.03 0.11 -15.54
N ASN A 101 6.29 -0.01 -16.65
CA ASN A 101 6.79 -0.51 -17.92
C ASN A 101 7.18 0.59 -18.91
N LEU A 102 7.26 1.85 -18.47
CA LEU A 102 7.63 2.96 -19.37
C LEU A 102 9.13 2.99 -19.66
N PRO A 103 9.53 3.20 -20.94
CA PRO A 103 10.89 3.55 -21.26
C PRO A 103 11.24 4.95 -20.76
N THR A 104 12.52 5.24 -20.57
CA THR A 104 13.02 6.51 -20.02
C THR A 104 12.48 7.74 -20.76
N SER A 105 12.38 7.71 -22.09
CA SER A 105 11.85 8.82 -22.88
C SER A 105 10.38 9.12 -22.59
N GLN A 106 9.55 8.10 -22.32
CA GLN A 106 8.16 8.30 -21.96
C GLN A 106 8.00 8.71 -20.49
N LYS A 107 8.91 8.29 -19.60
CA LYS A 107 8.96 8.82 -18.22
C LYS A 107 9.23 10.33 -18.19
N LEU A 108 10.08 10.83 -19.08
CA LEU A 108 10.31 12.27 -19.24
C LEU A 108 9.03 12.98 -19.70
N LYS A 109 8.34 12.44 -20.70
CA LYS A 109 7.04 12.98 -21.16
C LYS A 109 5.98 13.00 -20.05
N ALA A 110 5.92 11.96 -19.22
CA ALA A 110 5.01 11.93 -18.08
C ALA A 110 5.37 13.02 -17.06
N LEU A 111 6.66 13.25 -16.82
CA LEU A 111 7.14 14.31 -15.93
C LEU A 111 6.82 15.71 -16.48
N GLU A 112 6.93 15.93 -17.79
CA GLU A 112 6.52 17.18 -18.44
C GLU A 112 5.03 17.47 -18.20
N LEU A 113 4.15 16.49 -18.47
CA LEU A 113 2.71 16.60 -18.22
C LEU A 113 2.39 16.90 -16.75
N ILE A 114 3.13 16.28 -15.83
CA ILE A 114 2.97 16.47 -14.39
C ILE A 114 3.39 17.89 -13.99
N ASN A 115 4.53 18.37 -14.47
CA ASN A 115 4.99 19.73 -14.16
C ASN A 115 4.01 20.78 -14.71
N GLU A 116 3.49 20.59 -15.94
CA GLU A 116 2.46 21.46 -16.50
C GLU A 116 1.16 21.45 -15.67
N LEU A 117 0.76 20.28 -15.12
CA LEU A 117 -0.37 20.21 -14.19
C LEU A 117 -0.08 20.96 -12.89
N GLU A 118 1.10 20.78 -12.31
CA GLU A 118 1.51 21.46 -11.07
C GLU A 118 1.55 22.99 -11.23
N GLU A 119 1.95 23.50 -12.39
CA GLU A 119 1.88 24.94 -12.71
C GLU A 119 0.44 25.47 -12.78
N LEU A 120 -0.51 24.60 -13.15
CA LEU A 120 -1.93 24.88 -13.22
C LEU A 120 -2.70 24.41 -11.96
N ASN A 121 -1.99 24.19 -10.85
CA ASN A 121 -2.61 23.71 -9.62
C ASN A 121 -3.72 24.67 -9.15
N PRO A 122 -4.99 24.24 -9.08
CA PRO A 122 -6.08 25.10 -8.66
C PRO A 122 -6.04 25.40 -7.15
N ASN A 123 -5.26 24.64 -6.38
CA ASN A 123 -5.20 24.72 -4.93
C ASN A 123 -3.75 24.79 -4.43
N PRO A 124 -3.15 26.00 -4.32
CA PRO A 124 -1.75 26.15 -3.95
C PRO A 124 -1.43 25.68 -2.51
N ASN A 125 -2.43 25.63 -1.63
CA ASN A 125 -2.29 25.17 -0.24
C ASN A 125 -3.29 24.03 0.02
N PRO A 126 -3.08 22.85 -0.60
CA PRO A 126 -4.08 21.79 -0.69
C PRO A 126 -4.52 21.22 0.66
N LEU A 127 -3.70 21.40 1.69
CA LEU A 127 -3.89 20.84 3.03
C LEU A 127 -4.21 21.91 4.08
N SER A 128 -4.46 23.15 3.66
CA SER A 128 -4.95 24.21 4.55
C SER A 128 -6.32 23.85 5.13
N GLU A 129 -6.67 24.38 6.30
CA GLU A 129 -7.93 24.06 6.98
C GLU A 129 -9.16 24.24 6.07
N SER A 130 -9.17 25.30 5.24
CA SER A 130 -10.24 25.62 4.30
C SER A 130 -10.39 24.65 3.13
N SER A 131 -9.33 23.90 2.79
CA SER A 131 -9.27 23.01 1.63
C SER A 131 -9.04 21.54 1.98
N SER A 132 -8.86 21.26 3.27
CA SER A 132 -8.45 19.96 3.81
C SER A 132 -9.41 18.83 3.41
N SER A 133 -10.71 19.11 3.32
CA SER A 133 -11.74 18.11 2.96
C SER A 133 -11.53 17.51 1.57
N SER A 134 -11.05 18.29 0.59
CA SER A 134 -10.79 17.78 -0.77
C SER A 134 -9.69 16.73 -0.78
N SER A 135 -8.72 16.82 0.16
CA SER A 135 -7.61 15.87 0.28
C SER A 135 -7.98 14.55 0.99
N LEU A 136 -9.10 14.52 1.70
CA LEU A 136 -9.59 13.34 2.41
C LEU A 136 -10.25 12.35 1.45
N GLY A 137 -10.37 11.11 1.91
CA GLY A 137 -11.04 10.02 1.21
C GLY A 137 -10.08 8.92 0.75
N THR A 138 -10.56 8.10 -0.18
CA THR A 138 -9.84 6.97 -0.73
C THR A 138 -9.25 7.32 -2.09
N TRP A 139 -7.94 7.20 -2.19
CA TRP A 139 -7.14 7.53 -3.37
C TRP A 139 -6.48 6.27 -3.92
N GLU A 140 -6.52 6.05 -5.24
CA GLU A 140 -5.84 4.93 -5.90
C GLU A 140 -4.68 5.43 -6.77
N LEU A 141 -3.52 4.80 -6.65
CA LEU A 141 -2.32 5.19 -7.38
C LEU A 141 -2.49 4.86 -8.87
N VAL A 142 -2.49 5.90 -9.70
CA VAL A 142 -2.59 5.78 -11.17
C VAL A 142 -1.23 5.92 -11.85
N TYR A 143 -0.25 6.56 -11.23
CA TYR A 143 1.11 6.67 -11.78
C TYR A 143 2.15 6.73 -10.67
N SER A 144 3.30 6.10 -10.88
CA SER A 144 4.51 6.39 -10.12
C SER A 144 5.72 6.52 -11.04
N SER A 145 6.61 7.47 -10.72
CA SER A 145 7.93 7.54 -11.38
C SER A 145 8.93 6.50 -10.85
N THR A 146 8.57 5.77 -9.79
CA THR A 146 9.40 4.76 -9.11
C THR A 146 8.57 3.50 -8.75
N GLN A 147 9.01 2.64 -7.83
CA GLN A 147 8.24 1.47 -7.39
C GLN A 147 6.92 1.89 -6.73
N LEU A 148 5.82 1.19 -7.06
CA LEU A 148 4.46 1.55 -6.63
C LEU A 148 4.27 1.62 -5.10
N PHE A 149 5.04 0.83 -4.34
CA PHE A 149 4.94 0.80 -2.88
C PHE A 149 5.70 1.95 -2.19
N ARG A 150 6.52 2.74 -2.91
CA ARG A 150 7.42 3.74 -2.30
C ARG A 150 6.69 4.91 -1.65
N SER A 151 5.42 5.14 -2.00
CA SER A 151 4.58 6.16 -1.37
C SER A 151 3.87 5.68 -0.10
N SER A 152 4.10 4.45 0.35
CA SER A 152 3.56 3.99 1.62
C SER A 152 4.33 4.63 2.79
N PRO A 153 3.66 4.95 3.92
CA PRO A 153 4.35 5.49 5.09
C PRO A 153 5.53 4.65 5.58
N PHE A 154 5.46 3.32 5.47
CA PHE A 154 6.54 2.42 5.87
C PHE A 154 7.81 2.64 5.03
N PHE A 155 7.66 2.69 3.70
CA PHE A 155 8.81 2.90 2.81
C PHE A 155 9.34 4.33 2.93
N MET A 156 8.48 5.34 3.03
CA MET A 156 8.92 6.72 3.25
C MET A 156 9.71 6.87 4.55
N ALA A 157 9.27 6.25 5.65
CA ALA A 157 10.01 6.24 6.91
C ALA A 157 11.36 5.53 6.79
N GLY A 158 11.41 4.40 6.07
CA GLY A 158 12.65 3.69 5.77
C GLY A 158 13.64 4.52 4.94
N ARG A 159 13.17 5.36 4.03
CA ARG A 159 14.03 6.29 3.29
C ARG A 159 14.49 7.46 4.16
N ALA A 160 13.65 7.95 5.06
CA ALA A 160 13.96 9.09 5.93
C ALA A 160 15.07 8.80 6.97
N VAL A 161 15.33 7.55 7.30
CA VAL A 161 16.47 7.19 8.18
C VAL A 161 17.83 7.22 7.45
N CYS A 162 17.84 7.21 6.12
CA CYS A 162 19.06 7.32 5.31
C CYS A 162 19.52 8.78 5.27
N SER A 163 20.61 9.07 5.96
CA SER A 163 21.12 10.43 6.20
C SER A 163 22.15 10.87 5.15
N THR A 164 22.74 9.94 4.41
CA THR A 164 23.72 10.21 3.35
C THR A 164 23.21 9.80 1.98
N GLU A 165 23.81 10.38 0.94
CA GLU A 165 23.51 10.04 -0.45
C GLU A 165 23.79 8.56 -0.77
N ASP A 166 24.89 8.01 -0.25
CA ASP A 166 25.23 6.60 -0.44
C ASP A 166 24.17 5.67 0.20
N GLU A 167 23.66 6.02 1.38
CA GLU A 167 22.58 5.27 2.04
C GLU A 167 21.26 5.38 1.26
N ALA A 168 20.97 6.56 0.71
CA ALA A 168 19.80 6.77 -0.15
C ALA A 168 19.87 5.91 -1.43
N GLN A 169 21.03 5.87 -2.08
CA GLN A 169 21.26 5.03 -3.26
C GLN A 169 21.17 3.55 -2.92
N GLN A 170 21.69 3.14 -1.76
CA GLN A 170 21.58 1.77 -1.28
C GLN A 170 20.12 1.39 -0.99
N TYR A 171 19.34 2.33 -0.45
CA TYR A 171 17.91 2.16 -0.22
C TYR A 171 17.13 2.04 -1.55
N ASP A 172 17.43 2.89 -2.54
CA ASP A 172 16.82 2.80 -3.87
C ASP A 172 17.17 1.46 -4.54
N TRP A 173 18.43 1.00 -4.44
CA TRP A 173 18.84 -0.33 -4.90
C TRP A 173 18.10 -1.46 -4.17
N PHE A 174 17.89 -1.33 -2.86
CA PHE A 174 17.09 -2.30 -2.10
C PHE A 174 15.64 -2.34 -2.62
N CYS A 175 15.04 -1.19 -2.93
CA CYS A 175 13.69 -1.13 -3.47
C CYS A 175 13.60 -1.75 -4.87
N ASP A 176 14.59 -1.52 -5.73
CA ASP A 176 14.72 -2.18 -7.03
C ASP A 176 14.83 -3.70 -6.87
N MET A 177 15.69 -4.16 -5.95
CA MET A 177 15.88 -5.58 -5.70
C MET A 177 14.64 -6.21 -5.06
N HIS A 178 13.96 -5.53 -4.15
CA HIS A 178 12.70 -5.97 -3.56
C HIS A 178 11.63 -6.14 -4.65
N ARG A 179 11.51 -5.18 -5.57
CA ARG A 179 10.58 -5.30 -6.71
C ARG A 179 10.97 -6.44 -7.67
N GLY A 180 12.27 -6.60 -7.93
CA GLY A 180 12.81 -7.65 -8.80
C GLY A 180 12.68 -9.06 -8.22
N ALA A 181 12.93 -9.23 -6.92
CA ALA A 181 12.72 -10.50 -6.21
C ALA A 181 11.24 -10.91 -6.22
N LEU A 182 10.35 -9.92 -6.20
CA LEU A 182 8.91 -10.09 -6.34
C LEU A 182 8.44 -10.09 -7.80
N ALA A 183 9.31 -10.35 -8.79
CA ALA A 183 8.92 -10.43 -10.21
C ALA A 183 7.94 -11.58 -10.50
N ILE A 184 7.91 -12.62 -9.65
CA ILE A 184 6.90 -13.69 -9.71
C ILE A 184 5.53 -13.26 -9.14
N SER A 185 5.42 -12.01 -8.70
CA SER A 185 4.21 -11.43 -8.13
C SER A 185 3.73 -10.21 -8.92
N THR A 186 2.44 -9.96 -8.84
CA THR A 186 1.80 -8.77 -9.36
C THR A 186 1.33 -7.90 -8.21
N ILE A 187 1.60 -6.60 -8.31
CA ILE A 187 1.02 -5.60 -7.41
C ILE A 187 -0.37 -5.25 -7.97
N GLY A 188 -1.40 -5.58 -7.20
CA GLY A 188 -2.80 -5.24 -7.46
C GLY A 188 -3.06 -3.77 -7.18
N LYS A 189 -4.20 -3.44 -6.56
CA LYS A 189 -4.52 -2.05 -6.23
C LYS A 189 -3.53 -1.49 -5.21
N VAL A 190 -3.19 -0.21 -5.38
CA VAL A 190 -2.39 0.55 -4.42
C VAL A 190 -3.21 1.75 -4.00
N ARG A 191 -3.71 1.72 -2.76
CA ARG A 191 -4.60 2.72 -2.20
C ARG A 191 -3.92 3.52 -1.11
N GLN A 192 -4.39 4.75 -0.96
CA GLN A 192 -4.08 5.60 0.17
C GLN A 192 -5.40 6.18 0.69
N ILE A 193 -5.75 5.81 1.91
CA ILE A 193 -6.97 6.20 2.60
C ILE A 193 -6.59 7.27 3.60
N ILE A 194 -7.13 8.47 3.43
CA ILE A 194 -6.72 9.67 4.15
C ILE A 194 -7.90 10.19 4.95
N SER A 195 -7.76 10.13 6.27
CA SER A 195 -8.64 10.77 7.23
C SER A 195 -8.02 12.06 7.76
N ALA A 196 -8.72 12.77 8.65
CA ALA A 196 -8.23 14.03 9.21
C ALA A 196 -6.86 13.91 9.92
N THR A 197 -6.56 12.75 10.51
CA THR A 197 -5.35 12.55 11.34
C THR A 197 -4.51 11.35 10.93
N ARG A 198 -5.00 10.50 10.02
CA ARG A 198 -4.37 9.23 9.69
C ARG A 198 -4.34 8.97 8.19
N MET A 199 -3.22 8.41 7.75
CA MET A 199 -3.00 7.92 6.40
C MET A 199 -2.72 6.42 6.45
N THR A 200 -3.55 5.65 5.75
CA THR A 200 -3.38 4.21 5.59
C THR A 200 -3.08 3.91 4.13
N SER A 201 -1.92 3.33 3.85
CA SER A 201 -1.58 2.83 2.53
C SER A 201 -1.76 1.31 2.49
N GLU A 202 -2.48 0.86 1.47
CA GLU A 202 -2.74 -0.55 1.22
C GLU A 202 -2.20 -0.90 -0.17
N PHE A 203 -1.40 -1.94 -0.27
CA PHE A 203 -1.04 -2.47 -1.58
C PHE A 203 -1.24 -3.98 -1.64
N GLU A 204 -2.08 -4.37 -2.58
CA GLU A 204 -2.42 -5.76 -2.82
C GLU A 204 -1.28 -6.45 -3.57
N VAL A 205 -0.95 -7.66 -3.15
CA VAL A 205 0.08 -8.50 -3.75
C VAL A 205 -0.55 -9.84 -4.11
N LYS A 206 -0.30 -10.28 -5.34
CA LYS A 206 -0.68 -11.61 -5.84
C LYS A 206 0.58 -12.34 -6.28
N VAL A 207 0.87 -13.49 -5.67
CA VAL A 207 2.03 -14.32 -5.99
C VAL A 207 1.56 -15.63 -6.60
N GLY A 208 2.05 -15.96 -7.79
CA GLY A 208 1.85 -17.29 -8.35
C GLY A 208 2.77 -18.31 -7.67
N SER A 209 2.23 -19.44 -7.24
CA SER A 209 3.01 -20.56 -6.71
C SER A 209 2.57 -21.86 -7.35
N VAL A 210 3.52 -22.77 -7.56
CA VAL A 210 3.27 -24.10 -8.14
C VAL A 210 3.88 -25.15 -7.21
N PRO A 211 3.24 -25.47 -6.07
CA PRO A 211 3.64 -26.61 -5.24
C PRO A 211 3.52 -27.92 -6.03
N PHE A 212 4.50 -28.81 -5.89
CA PHE A 212 4.43 -30.16 -6.44
C PHE A 212 3.59 -31.04 -5.52
N LEU A 213 2.54 -31.67 -6.06
CA LEU A 213 1.61 -32.51 -5.28
C LEU A 213 2.28 -33.76 -4.71
N SER A 214 3.40 -34.19 -5.28
CA SER A 214 4.26 -35.26 -4.75
C SER A 214 4.81 -34.95 -3.36
N ASP A 215 4.90 -33.68 -2.98
CA ASP A 215 5.44 -33.27 -1.67
C ASP A 215 4.37 -33.37 -0.57
N PHE A 216 3.09 -33.47 -0.94
CA PHE A 216 1.96 -33.38 -0.01
C PHE A 216 0.94 -34.53 -0.12
N THR A 217 1.05 -35.39 -1.12
CA THR A 217 0.14 -36.54 -1.31
C THR A 217 0.92 -37.83 -1.62
N PRO A 218 0.46 -39.00 -1.16
CA PRO A 218 1.16 -40.27 -1.38
C PRO A 218 1.06 -40.79 -2.83
N PHE A 219 0.47 -40.02 -3.74
CA PHE A 219 0.25 -40.41 -5.13
C PHE A 219 1.38 -39.87 -6.01
N ALA A 220 1.87 -40.69 -6.94
CA ALA A 220 2.97 -40.38 -7.86
C ALA A 220 2.55 -39.40 -8.98
N TYR A 221 1.81 -38.34 -8.65
CA TYR A 221 1.46 -37.28 -9.58
C TYR A 221 2.58 -36.24 -9.61
N SER A 222 3.29 -36.16 -10.73
CA SER A 222 4.42 -35.25 -10.95
C SER A 222 3.99 -33.86 -11.44
N GLY A 223 2.70 -33.54 -11.41
CA GLY A 223 2.20 -32.24 -11.83
C GLY A 223 2.22 -31.24 -10.67
N GLY A 224 2.63 -30.00 -10.96
CA GLY A 224 2.49 -28.89 -10.04
C GLY A 224 1.04 -28.39 -10.00
N TRP A 225 0.55 -28.02 -8.81
CA TRP A 225 -0.76 -27.40 -8.66
C TRP A 225 -0.58 -25.88 -8.68
N PRO A 226 -1.03 -25.14 -9.71
CA PRO A 226 -0.95 -23.68 -9.70
C PRO A 226 -1.93 -23.09 -8.68
N VAL A 227 -1.42 -22.38 -7.68
CA VAL A 227 -2.18 -21.61 -6.70
C VAL A 227 -1.80 -20.13 -6.77
N THR A 228 -2.73 -19.26 -6.40
CA THR A 228 -2.45 -17.82 -6.25
C THR A 228 -2.50 -17.47 -4.78
N ILE A 229 -1.40 -16.95 -4.26
CA ILE A 229 -1.34 -16.39 -2.91
C ILE A 229 -1.71 -14.92 -3.01
N GLU A 230 -2.74 -14.51 -2.30
CA GLU A 230 -3.21 -13.12 -2.21
C GLU A 230 -2.94 -12.58 -0.80
N GLY A 231 -2.65 -11.29 -0.70
CA GLY A 231 -2.55 -10.55 0.55
C GLY A 231 -2.42 -9.05 0.29
N SER A 232 -2.64 -8.25 1.32
CA SER A 232 -2.47 -6.80 1.27
C SER A 232 -1.49 -6.38 2.35
N ILE A 233 -0.50 -5.58 1.97
CA ILE A 233 0.40 -4.97 2.94
C ILE A 233 -0.20 -3.62 3.29
N VAL A 234 -0.51 -3.44 4.58
CA VAL A 234 -1.18 -2.27 5.10
C VAL A 234 -0.22 -1.54 6.03
N SER A 235 0.11 -0.31 5.69
CA SER A 235 0.94 0.58 6.51
C SER A 235 0.14 1.80 6.93
N SER A 236 0.14 2.10 8.22
CA SER A 236 -0.59 3.23 8.80
C SER A 236 0.38 4.24 9.42
N ALA A 237 0.01 5.51 9.34
CA ALA A 237 0.75 6.59 9.96
C ALA A 237 -0.19 7.70 10.42
N ASP A 238 0.21 8.40 11.49
CA ASP A 238 -0.41 9.68 11.82
C ASP A 238 0.14 10.74 10.86
N ILE A 239 -0.71 11.67 10.45
CA ILE A 239 -0.35 12.73 9.52
C ILE A 239 -0.65 14.09 10.13
N THR A 240 0.26 15.04 9.90
CA THR A 240 0.08 16.44 10.31
C THR A 240 0.38 17.33 9.11
N PRO A 241 -0.52 18.25 8.70
CA PRO A 241 -0.21 19.21 7.65
C PRO A 241 0.98 20.09 8.07
N CYS A 242 1.92 20.32 7.16
CA CYS A 242 2.95 21.34 7.34
C CYS A 242 2.31 22.74 7.36
N LEU A 243 3.01 23.70 7.98
CA LEU A 243 2.50 25.08 8.19
C LEU A 243 2.11 25.80 6.90
N ASP A 244 2.74 25.47 5.79
CA ASP A 244 2.45 26.04 4.47
C ASP A 244 1.24 25.38 3.78
N GLY A 245 0.68 24.31 4.35
CA GLY A 245 -0.43 23.57 3.78
C GLY A 245 -0.09 22.81 2.50
N THR A 246 1.20 22.64 2.17
CA THR A 246 1.65 21.99 0.93
C THR A 246 2.08 20.54 1.12
N ALA A 247 2.29 20.10 2.35
CA ALA A 247 2.83 18.78 2.63
C ALA A 247 2.25 18.14 3.89
N TRP A 248 2.33 16.82 3.95
CA TRP A 248 2.10 16.04 5.16
C TRP A 248 3.44 15.71 5.81
N GLU A 249 3.58 15.99 7.11
CA GLU A 249 4.53 15.29 7.97
C GLU A 249 3.89 13.93 8.33
N ILE A 250 4.58 12.85 8.02
CA ILE A 250 4.08 11.49 8.20
C ILE A 250 4.83 10.83 9.35
N PHE A 251 4.10 10.42 10.38
CA PHE A 251 4.67 9.71 11.52
C PHE A 251 4.22 8.25 11.51
N MET A 252 5.08 7.39 10.96
CA MET A 252 4.81 5.96 10.78
C MET A 252 4.41 5.29 12.09
N ASP A 253 3.36 4.47 12.04
CA ASP A 253 2.81 3.77 13.20
C ASP A 253 3.05 2.26 13.07
N THR A 254 2.33 1.60 12.16
CA THR A 254 2.26 0.14 12.06
C THR A 254 2.31 -0.33 10.61
N VAL A 255 2.93 -1.49 10.39
CA VAL A 255 2.80 -2.25 9.13
C VAL A 255 2.36 -3.68 9.45
N GLU A 256 1.41 -4.17 8.66
CA GLU A 256 0.81 -5.50 8.83
C GLU A 256 0.44 -6.11 7.48
N ILE A 257 0.30 -7.43 7.46
CA ILE A 257 -0.22 -8.16 6.30
C ILE A 257 -1.66 -8.56 6.61
N LYS A 258 -2.59 -8.14 5.76
CA LYS A 258 -4.03 -8.41 5.86
C LYS A 258 -4.53 -9.23 4.68
N GLY A 259 -5.64 -9.93 4.89
CA GLY A 259 -6.32 -10.63 3.80
C GLY A 259 -5.51 -11.77 3.17
N SER A 260 -4.57 -12.37 3.92
CA SER A 260 -3.80 -13.49 3.41
C SER A 260 -4.70 -14.69 3.17
N ASN A 261 -4.63 -15.27 1.98
CA ASN A 261 -5.39 -16.47 1.67
C ASN A 261 -4.65 -17.78 2.03
N ILE A 262 -3.52 -17.72 2.75
CA ILE A 262 -2.76 -18.91 3.16
C ILE A 262 -3.37 -19.53 4.43
N PRO A 263 -3.81 -20.81 4.41
CA PRO A 263 -4.27 -21.53 5.60
C PRO A 263 -3.19 -21.58 6.69
N GLY A 264 -3.56 -21.40 7.96
CA GLY A 264 -2.65 -21.43 9.11
C GLY A 264 -1.87 -20.12 9.31
N LEU A 265 -1.34 -19.55 8.23
CA LEU A 265 -0.67 -18.24 8.29
C LEU A 265 -1.68 -17.12 8.52
N ARG A 266 -2.88 -17.21 7.94
CA ARG A 266 -3.95 -16.23 8.17
C ARG A 266 -4.29 -16.10 9.65
N GLN A 267 -4.52 -17.19 10.38
CA GLN A 267 -4.89 -17.11 11.79
C GLN A 267 -3.81 -16.40 12.62
N ILE A 268 -2.53 -16.57 12.25
CA ILE A 268 -1.41 -15.89 12.90
C ILE A 268 -1.39 -14.39 12.54
N LEU A 269 -1.58 -14.04 11.27
CA LEU A 269 -1.60 -12.65 10.81
C LEU A 269 -2.83 -11.89 11.35
N ASP A 270 -4.01 -12.51 11.30
CA ASP A 270 -5.29 -11.98 11.81
C ASP A 270 -5.29 -11.88 13.35
N ALA A 271 -4.47 -12.68 14.05
CA ALA A 271 -4.23 -12.53 15.49
C ALA A 271 -3.39 -11.27 15.84
N GLY A 272 -3.13 -10.40 14.86
CA GLY A 272 -2.57 -9.07 15.10
C GLY A 272 -1.05 -9.03 15.06
N VAL A 273 -0.39 -9.86 14.23
CA VAL A 273 1.04 -9.70 13.95
C VAL A 273 1.26 -8.40 13.17
N LYS A 274 1.39 -7.33 13.96
CA LYS A 274 1.67 -5.96 13.54
C LYS A 274 3.10 -5.64 13.92
N LEU A 275 3.87 -5.13 12.97
CA LEU A 275 5.14 -4.52 13.30
C LEU A 275 4.88 -3.07 13.74
N GLY A 276 4.92 -2.83 15.06
CA GLY A 276 4.89 -1.50 15.65
C GLY A 276 6.15 -0.72 15.30
N SER A 277 6.14 -0.09 14.13
CA SER A 277 7.28 0.66 13.60
C SER A 277 7.62 1.85 14.49
N ARG A 278 6.58 2.49 15.05
CA ARG A 278 6.75 3.57 16.03
C ARG A 278 7.38 3.10 17.33
N ASP A 279 6.87 2.01 17.91
CA ASP A 279 7.39 1.46 19.16
C ASP A 279 8.86 1.04 19.01
N LEU A 280 9.18 0.40 17.89
CA LEU A 280 10.56 0.07 17.54
C LEU A 280 11.40 1.36 17.39
N GLY A 281 10.88 2.37 16.71
CA GLY A 281 11.53 3.68 16.57
C GLY A 281 11.78 4.36 17.92
N SER A 282 10.79 4.42 18.81
CA SER A 282 10.92 5.01 20.14
C SER A 282 11.89 4.23 21.03
N PHE A 283 11.90 2.90 20.93
CA PHE A 283 12.92 2.08 21.59
C PHE A 283 14.32 2.45 21.07
N LEU A 284 14.50 2.58 19.76
CA LEU A 284 15.78 2.94 19.16
C LEU A 284 16.21 4.36 19.55
N GLU A 285 15.30 5.33 19.54
CA GLU A 285 15.56 6.72 19.94
C GLU A 285 15.98 6.82 21.41
N THR A 286 15.43 5.96 22.28
CA THR A 286 15.81 5.90 23.70
C THR A 286 17.17 5.24 23.92
N ASN A 287 17.60 4.33 23.04
CA ASN A 287 18.78 3.48 23.24
C ASN A 287 19.94 3.76 22.27
N VAL A 288 19.74 4.63 21.28
CA VAL A 288 20.70 4.96 20.24
C VAL A 288 20.69 6.48 20.05
N ASP A 289 21.68 7.16 20.64
CA ASP A 289 21.79 8.63 20.66
C ASP A 289 21.75 9.29 19.27
N SER A 290 22.10 8.55 18.21
CA SER A 290 22.10 9.03 16.84
C SER A 290 20.81 8.76 16.07
N TYR A 291 19.81 8.13 16.69
CA TYR A 291 18.56 7.77 16.04
C TYR A 291 17.44 8.73 16.45
N THR A 292 16.70 9.21 15.45
CA THR A 292 15.48 9.97 15.65
C THR A 292 14.38 9.29 14.85
N ASN A 293 13.20 9.19 15.45
CA ASN A 293 12.08 8.53 14.78
C ASN A 293 11.72 9.32 13.50
N PRO A 294 11.77 8.69 12.31
CA PRO A 294 11.65 9.41 11.05
C PRO A 294 10.26 10.03 10.87
N LYS A 295 10.26 11.26 10.37
CA LYS A 295 9.06 12.01 10.01
C LYS A 295 9.16 12.55 8.58
N PRO A 296 9.08 11.69 7.56
CA PRO A 296 9.20 12.10 6.17
C PRO A 296 8.14 13.15 5.79
N ILE A 297 8.53 14.05 4.89
CA ILE A 297 7.66 15.06 4.29
C ILE A 297 7.14 14.54 2.95
N PHE A 298 5.81 14.49 2.81
CA PHE A 298 5.13 14.10 1.59
C PHE A 298 4.35 15.28 1.02
N ARG A 299 4.95 15.94 0.03
CA ARG A 299 4.41 17.14 -0.60
C ARG A 299 3.22 16.79 -1.48
N THR A 300 2.18 17.58 -1.45
CA THR A 300 1.06 17.57 -2.40
C THR A 300 1.20 18.79 -3.29
N THR A 301 1.59 18.58 -4.55
CA THR A 301 1.94 19.63 -5.50
C THR A 301 0.81 19.99 -6.46
N TYR A 302 -0.19 19.11 -6.56
CA TYR A 302 -1.43 19.35 -7.29
C TYR A 302 -2.58 18.67 -6.56
N LEU A 303 -3.72 19.35 -6.44
CA LEU A 303 -4.95 18.76 -5.93
C LEU A 303 -6.17 19.40 -6.58
N ASP A 304 -7.02 18.56 -7.14
CA ASP A 304 -8.41 18.89 -7.44
C ASP A 304 -9.35 17.77 -6.94
N ASP A 305 -10.61 17.80 -7.37
CA ASP A 305 -11.62 16.84 -6.94
C ASP A 305 -11.38 15.40 -7.45
N GLN A 306 -10.52 15.22 -8.45
CA GLN A 306 -10.32 13.94 -9.14
C GLN A 306 -8.91 13.38 -8.98
N ILE A 307 -7.90 14.24 -8.96
CA ILE A 307 -6.49 13.86 -9.02
C ILE A 307 -5.70 14.62 -7.97
N ARG A 308 -4.76 13.90 -7.37
CA ARG A 308 -3.73 14.45 -6.50
C ARG A 308 -2.35 14.01 -6.96
N ILE A 309 -1.42 14.94 -7.02
CA ILE A 309 -0.01 14.66 -7.28
C ILE A 309 0.76 14.89 -6.00
N SER A 310 1.56 13.90 -5.61
CA SER A 310 2.38 13.96 -4.43
C SER A 310 3.83 13.59 -4.73
N ARG A 311 4.76 14.16 -3.95
CA ARG A 311 6.20 13.95 -4.08
C ARG A 311 6.84 13.61 -2.73
N ASP A 312 7.72 12.62 -2.74
CA ASP A 312 8.52 12.27 -1.55
C ASP A 312 9.74 13.19 -1.38
N GLN A 313 10.56 12.91 -0.36
CA GLN A 313 11.77 13.66 -0.07
C GLN A 313 12.82 13.61 -1.19
N ASP A 314 12.77 12.60 -2.08
CA ASP A 314 13.67 12.45 -3.22
C ASP A 314 13.05 12.99 -4.53
N ASN A 315 11.93 13.72 -4.44
CA ASN A 315 11.14 14.22 -5.57
C ASN A 315 10.56 13.12 -6.48
N LYS A 316 10.48 11.87 -6.02
CA LYS A 316 9.75 10.82 -6.75
C LYS A 316 8.27 11.18 -6.76
N VAL A 317 7.60 10.90 -7.87
CA VAL A 317 6.25 11.39 -8.17
C VAL A 317 5.25 10.26 -8.04
N PHE A 318 4.11 10.58 -7.43
CA PHE A 318 2.98 9.67 -7.25
C PHE A 318 1.70 10.42 -7.62
N VAL A 319 0.95 9.90 -8.58
CA VAL A 319 -0.32 10.49 -9.02
C VAL A 319 -1.42 9.55 -8.57
N TYR A 320 -2.42 10.11 -7.90
CA TYR A 320 -3.57 9.39 -7.40
C TYR A 320 -4.85 9.88 -8.05
N GLY A 321 -5.76 8.96 -8.35
CA GLY A 321 -7.15 9.27 -8.66
C GLY A 321 -8.03 9.08 -7.43
N LYS A 322 -8.97 10.01 -7.20
CA LYS A 322 -9.95 9.90 -6.11
C LYS A 322 -11.01 8.87 -6.47
N ILE A 323 -11.25 7.93 -5.56
CA ILE A 323 -12.22 6.84 -5.74
C ILE A 323 -13.50 7.11 -4.97
N SER A 324 -13.37 7.61 -3.73
CA SER A 324 -14.49 7.97 -2.87
C SER A 324 -14.05 8.97 -1.81
N ASP A 325 -15.02 9.63 -1.17
CA ASP A 325 -14.80 10.44 0.03
C ASP A 325 -14.72 9.59 1.31
N GLU A 326 -14.87 8.27 1.21
CA GLU A 326 -14.82 7.35 2.34
C GLU A 326 -13.39 7.25 2.88
N THR A 327 -13.29 7.23 4.22
CA THR A 327 -12.02 7.14 4.94
C THR A 327 -11.87 5.82 5.70
N ASP A 328 -12.81 4.90 5.51
CA ASP A 328 -12.78 3.58 6.13
C ASP A 328 -11.74 2.70 5.45
N VAL A 329 -10.94 2.02 6.27
CA VAL A 329 -9.93 1.07 5.79
C VAL A 329 -10.62 -0.13 5.19
N SER A 330 -10.04 -0.74 4.14
CA SER A 330 -10.65 -1.89 3.49
C SER A 330 -10.91 -3.02 4.50
N ASP A 331 -12.11 -3.61 4.43
CA ASP A 331 -12.44 -4.79 5.23
C ASP A 331 -11.92 -6.06 4.55
N TYR A 332 -11.04 -6.77 5.25
CA TYR A 332 -10.44 -8.02 4.80
C TYR A 332 -11.06 -9.26 5.47
N SER A 333 -12.06 -9.08 6.36
CA SER A 333 -12.66 -10.17 7.14
C SER A 333 -13.28 -11.26 6.26
N GLY A 334 -13.89 -10.87 5.14
CA GLY A 334 -14.57 -11.76 4.20
C GLY A 334 -13.69 -12.53 3.21
N ILE A 335 -12.37 -12.27 3.16
CA ILE A 335 -11.46 -13.04 2.30
C ILE A 335 -11.36 -14.46 2.85
N MET A 336 -11.29 -15.52 2.04
CA MET A 336 -11.11 -16.90 2.51
C MET A 336 -9.62 -17.28 2.56
N ALA A 337 -9.21 -18.06 3.57
CA ALA A 337 -7.87 -18.65 3.62
C ALA A 337 -7.86 -20.04 3.00
N ASP A 338 -8.01 -20.08 1.67
CA ASP A 338 -8.18 -21.29 0.89
C ASP A 338 -7.20 -21.40 -0.28
N LEU A 339 -6.17 -20.54 -0.36
CA LEU A 339 -5.26 -20.41 -1.51
C LEU A 339 -5.99 -20.14 -2.85
N GLY A 340 -7.22 -19.62 -2.79
CA GLY A 340 -8.09 -19.45 -3.95
C GLY A 340 -8.69 -20.75 -4.49
N VAL A 341 -8.61 -21.87 -3.77
CA VAL A 341 -9.12 -23.18 -4.21
C VAL A 341 -10.64 -23.15 -4.40
N ALA A 342 -11.40 -22.51 -3.51
CA ALA A 342 -12.85 -22.41 -3.66
C ALA A 342 -13.23 -21.59 -4.91
N LYS A 343 -12.57 -20.45 -5.14
CA LYS A 343 -12.76 -19.64 -6.37
C LYS A 343 -12.42 -20.44 -7.64
N LEU A 344 -11.41 -21.31 -7.59
CA LEU A 344 -10.99 -22.14 -8.71
C LEU A 344 -12.01 -23.26 -8.98
N LEU A 345 -12.56 -23.87 -7.93
CA LEU A 345 -13.64 -24.86 -8.03
C LEU A 345 -14.94 -24.24 -8.53
N GLU A 346 -15.30 -23.03 -8.08
CA GLU A 346 -16.44 -22.26 -8.58
C GLU A 346 -16.27 -21.94 -10.07
N GLY A 347 -15.11 -21.41 -10.47
CA GLY A 347 -14.82 -21.10 -11.87
C GLY A 347 -14.78 -22.33 -12.77
N PHE A 348 -14.29 -23.48 -12.26
CA PHE A 348 -14.33 -24.76 -12.97
C PHE A 348 -15.76 -25.26 -13.14
N ASN A 349 -16.58 -25.20 -12.08
CA ASN A 349 -17.97 -25.62 -12.13
C ASN A 349 -18.78 -24.74 -13.11
N ASP A 350 -18.58 -23.42 -13.09
CA ASP A 350 -19.22 -22.49 -14.02
C ASP A 350 -18.78 -22.72 -15.48
N ALA A 351 -17.49 -22.98 -15.72
CA ALA A 351 -16.97 -23.25 -17.06
C ALA A 351 -17.48 -24.59 -17.61
N VAL A 352 -17.59 -25.61 -16.76
CA VAL A 352 -18.13 -26.93 -17.13
C VAL A 352 -19.64 -26.84 -17.35
N ILE A 353 -20.39 -26.17 -16.47
CA ILE A 353 -21.84 -26.01 -16.61
C ILE A 353 -22.20 -25.24 -17.88
N LYS A 354 -21.47 -24.16 -18.22
CA LYS A 354 -21.70 -23.40 -19.47
C LYS A 354 -21.32 -24.13 -20.76
N TYR A 355 -20.51 -25.19 -20.68
CA TYR A 355 -20.14 -26.00 -21.84
C TYR A 355 -21.09 -27.17 -22.09
N TYR A 356 -21.88 -27.56 -21.08
CA TYR A 356 -22.73 -28.76 -21.11
C TYR A 356 -24.24 -28.45 -21.03
N ILE A 357 -24.64 -27.19 -20.94
CA ILE A 357 -26.01 -26.68 -21.11
C ILE A 357 -25.99 -25.67 -22.26
#